data_AF-H2Z3R8-F1
#
_entry.id   AF-H2Z3R8-F1
#
_cell.length_a   1.000
_cell.length_b   1.000
_cell.length_c   1.000
_cell.angle_alpha   90.00
_cell.angle_beta   90.00
_cell.angle_gamma   90.00
#
_symmetry.space_group_name_H-M   'P 1'
#
loop_
_entity.id
_entity.type
_entity.pdbx_description
1 polymer ?
#
loop_
_entity_poly.entity_id
_entity_poly.type
_entity_poly.pdbx_seq_one_letter_code
_entity_poly.pdbx_strand_id
1 'polypeptide(L)'
;MSKNALIFPSTLNYRVSVNDSLSLRMILAQRVPIDELVWYHLFNFRTPRRLGGGQLQMNIRSVKYDDRGPYLVFFPVNNPTRRVLLQGLTMVVVRKCIAGKYGRGCELSCPPCENGAICDDNSGSCICPPGFKGELCEIACGPNKFGAKCQHVCSTDLEEGCKGKMFCMADPYGCSCATGLSGIICTLPCADSKYGEGCLLDCHCQLDKCDPYTGACLH
;
A
#
# COMPACT_ATOMS: atom_id res chain seq x y z
N MET A 1 11.46 -4.86 9.43
CA MET A 1 12.59 -5.35 8.59
C MET A 1 13.91 -5.19 9.35
N SER A 2 14.96 -5.92 8.96
CA SER A 2 16.29 -5.78 9.57
C SER A 2 16.85 -4.37 9.34
N LYS A 3 17.52 -3.78 10.35
CA LYS A 3 18.24 -2.50 10.20
C LYS A 3 19.36 -2.56 9.16
N ASN A 4 19.85 -3.77 8.86
CA ASN A 4 20.92 -4.02 7.91
C ASN A 4 20.39 -4.65 6.60
N ALA A 5 19.10 -4.49 6.30
CA ALA A 5 18.55 -4.91 5.02
C ALA A 5 19.22 -4.11 3.89
N LEU A 6 19.58 -4.79 2.81
CA LEU A 6 20.22 -4.18 1.63
C LEU A 6 19.25 -4.02 0.47
N ILE A 7 18.03 -4.55 0.64
CA ILE A 7 17.00 -4.64 -0.37
C ILE A 7 15.70 -4.23 0.29
N PHE A 8 14.97 -3.34 -0.37
CA PHE A 8 13.77 -2.75 0.17
C PHE A 8 12.62 -2.93 -0.81
N PRO A 9 11.39 -3.17 -0.33
CA PRO A 9 10.24 -3.18 -1.22
C PRO A 9 10.02 -1.78 -1.78
N SER A 10 9.62 -1.67 -3.06
CA SER A 10 9.24 -0.37 -3.62
C SER A 10 7.95 0.18 -3.01
N THR A 11 7.10 -0.70 -2.47
CA THR A 11 5.90 -0.37 -1.69
C THR A 11 5.66 -1.41 -0.60
N LEU A 12 5.12 -0.99 0.53
CA LEU A 12 4.80 -1.89 1.65
C LEU A 12 3.69 -2.88 1.35
N ASN A 13 2.73 -2.46 0.51
CA ASN A 13 1.68 -3.35 0.05
C ASN A 13 1.29 -3.04 -1.40
N TYR A 14 0.89 -4.10 -2.08
CA TYR A 14 0.25 -4.07 -3.38
C TYR A 14 -1.22 -4.43 -3.19
N ARG A 15 -2.09 -3.67 -3.83
CA ARG A 15 -3.53 -3.88 -3.81
C ARG A 15 -3.97 -4.22 -5.23
N VAL A 16 -4.62 -5.36 -5.38
CA VAL A 16 -5.08 -5.86 -6.68
C VAL A 16 -6.39 -6.61 -6.53
N SER A 17 -7.08 -6.78 -7.64
CA SER A 17 -8.25 -7.64 -7.75
C SER A 17 -7.88 -8.99 -8.35
N VAL A 18 -8.74 -10.00 -8.17
CA VAL A 18 -8.59 -11.24 -8.95
C VAL A 18 -8.58 -10.93 -10.44
N ASN A 19 -7.82 -11.72 -11.20
CA ASN A 19 -7.56 -11.58 -12.63
C ASN A 19 -6.69 -10.38 -13.06
N ASP A 20 -6.33 -9.48 -12.15
CA ASP A 20 -5.37 -8.42 -12.46
C ASP A 20 -3.98 -8.99 -12.75
N SER A 21 -3.10 -8.15 -13.29
CA SER A 21 -1.67 -8.43 -13.41
C SER A 21 -0.91 -7.62 -12.36
N LEU A 22 -0.01 -8.28 -11.63
CA LEU A 22 0.75 -7.70 -10.54
C LEU A 22 2.25 -7.82 -10.81
N SER A 23 3.00 -6.74 -10.57
CA SER A 23 4.47 -6.70 -10.64
C SER A 23 5.04 -6.26 -9.29
N LEU A 24 5.47 -7.25 -8.50
CA LEU A 24 6.18 -7.01 -7.24
C LEU A 24 7.60 -6.54 -7.55
N ARG A 25 8.06 -5.47 -6.91
CA ARG A 25 9.38 -4.88 -7.17
C ARG A 25 10.12 -4.59 -5.86
N MET A 26 11.40 -4.90 -5.89
CA MET A 26 12.36 -4.60 -4.83
C MET A 26 13.45 -3.67 -5.38
N ILE A 27 14.04 -2.87 -4.51
CA ILE A 27 15.07 -1.88 -4.82
C ILE A 27 16.32 -2.24 -4.02
N LEU A 28 17.48 -2.15 -4.65
CA LEU A 28 18.77 -2.32 -3.99
C LEU A 28 19.24 -1.00 -3.38
N ALA A 29 19.64 -1.01 -2.12
CA ALA A 29 20.28 0.16 -1.49
C ALA A 29 21.79 0.24 -1.80
N GLN A 30 22.40 -0.87 -2.20
CA GLN A 30 23.82 -0.94 -2.55
C GLN A 30 24.07 -2.04 -3.58
N ARG A 31 25.24 -2.03 -4.23
CA ARG A 31 25.64 -3.09 -5.18
C ARG A 31 25.80 -4.42 -4.43
N VAL A 32 24.84 -5.32 -4.64
CA VAL A 32 24.87 -6.69 -4.12
C VAL A 32 24.64 -7.69 -5.27
N PRO A 33 25.24 -8.89 -5.20
CA PRO A 33 24.94 -9.97 -6.14
C PRO A 33 23.45 -10.36 -6.04
N ILE A 34 22.72 -10.24 -7.15
CA ILE A 34 21.27 -10.48 -7.21
C ILE A 34 20.97 -11.98 -7.36
N ASP A 35 21.89 -12.74 -7.95
CA ASP A 35 21.84 -14.19 -8.16
C ASP A 35 21.64 -14.99 -6.87
N GLU A 36 22.07 -14.43 -5.73
CA GLU A 36 21.85 -15.00 -4.40
C GLU A 36 20.47 -14.65 -3.81
N LEU A 37 19.55 -13.99 -4.49
CA LEU A 37 18.25 -13.64 -3.91
C LEU A 37 17.22 -14.75 -4.08
N VAL A 38 16.38 -14.98 -3.06
CA VAL A 38 15.30 -15.95 -3.13
C VAL A 38 13.99 -15.33 -2.64
N TRP A 39 12.94 -15.48 -3.45
CA TRP A 39 11.58 -15.10 -3.13
C TRP A 39 10.80 -16.24 -2.47
N TYR A 40 10.09 -15.89 -1.42
CA TYR A 40 9.13 -16.75 -0.73
C TYR A 40 7.78 -16.06 -0.60
N HIS A 41 6.72 -16.85 -0.65
CA HIS A 41 5.37 -16.40 -0.33
C HIS A 41 4.80 -17.25 0.80
N LEU A 42 4.25 -16.63 1.85
CA LEU A 42 3.59 -17.39 2.93
C LEU A 42 2.13 -17.63 2.57
N PHE A 43 1.85 -18.79 2.00
CA PHE A 43 0.49 -19.20 1.68
C PHE A 43 -0.35 -19.24 2.97
N ASN A 44 -1.42 -18.45 3.02
CA ASN A 44 -2.28 -18.28 4.19
C ASN A 44 -1.49 -18.06 5.50
N PHE A 45 -0.36 -17.35 5.44
CA PHE A 45 0.49 -17.04 6.58
C PHE A 45 1.07 -18.26 7.33
N ARG A 46 1.05 -19.46 6.73
CA ARG A 46 1.52 -20.70 7.40
C ARG A 46 2.76 -21.29 6.77
N THR A 47 2.71 -21.56 5.46
CA THR A 47 3.77 -22.34 4.78
C THR A 47 4.49 -21.51 3.72
N PRO A 48 5.82 -21.33 3.81
CA PRO A 48 6.58 -20.65 2.79
C PRO A 48 6.66 -21.49 1.51
N ARG A 49 6.24 -20.90 0.40
CA ARG A 49 6.45 -21.43 -0.96
C ARG A 49 7.59 -20.68 -1.62
N ARG A 50 8.64 -21.38 -2.05
CA ARG A 50 9.72 -20.79 -2.85
C ARG A 50 9.20 -20.49 -4.25
N LEU A 51 9.35 -19.24 -4.68
CA LEU A 51 8.84 -18.78 -5.98
C LEU A 51 9.94 -18.73 -7.05
N GLY A 52 11.16 -18.42 -6.65
CA GLY A 52 12.29 -18.28 -7.57
C GLY A 52 13.46 -17.55 -6.91
N GLY A 53 14.53 -17.33 -7.67
CA GLY A 53 15.66 -16.53 -7.22
C GLY A 53 16.31 -15.72 -8.33
N GLY A 54 17.26 -14.85 -7.99
CA GLY A 54 18.00 -14.07 -8.99
C GLY A 54 17.24 -12.90 -9.60
N GLN A 55 16.13 -12.45 -8.99
CA GLN A 55 15.24 -11.44 -9.57
C GLN A 55 14.81 -10.41 -8.52
N LEU A 56 14.78 -9.13 -8.89
CA LEU A 56 14.23 -8.05 -8.06
C LEU A 56 12.77 -7.73 -8.39
N GLN A 57 12.27 -8.26 -9.51
CA GLN A 57 10.89 -8.10 -9.93
C GLN A 57 10.25 -9.47 -10.14
N MET A 58 9.03 -9.63 -9.66
CA MET A 58 8.23 -10.82 -9.82
C MET A 58 6.86 -10.46 -10.38
N ASN A 59 6.48 -11.12 -11.47
CA ASN A 59 5.23 -10.86 -12.16
C ASN A 59 4.25 -12.01 -11.92
N ILE A 60 3.05 -11.67 -11.47
CA ILE A 60 1.94 -12.60 -11.30
C ILE A 60 0.87 -12.18 -12.30
N ARG A 61 0.55 -13.07 -13.25
CA ARG A 61 -0.51 -12.85 -14.24
C ARG A 61 -1.77 -13.55 -13.76
N SER A 62 -2.92 -12.94 -14.01
CA SER A 62 -4.23 -13.50 -13.62
C SER A 62 -4.26 -13.87 -12.13
N VAL A 63 -4.05 -12.85 -11.29
CA VAL A 63 -3.95 -12.99 -9.83
C VAL A 63 -5.14 -13.77 -9.26
N LYS A 64 -4.87 -14.69 -8.34
CA LYS A 64 -5.86 -15.45 -7.60
C LYS A 64 -5.96 -14.92 -6.17
N TYR A 65 -7.12 -15.12 -5.54
CA TYR A 65 -7.33 -14.70 -4.15
C TYR A 65 -6.29 -15.31 -3.18
N ASP A 66 -5.81 -16.50 -3.51
CA ASP A 66 -4.81 -17.25 -2.76
C ASP A 66 -3.37 -16.75 -2.94
N ASP A 67 -3.12 -15.82 -3.87
CA ASP A 67 -1.85 -15.12 -4.00
C ASP A 67 -1.69 -14.01 -2.94
N ARG A 68 -2.69 -13.78 -2.07
CA ARG A 68 -2.65 -12.80 -0.97
C ARG A 68 -1.71 -13.21 0.15
N GLY A 69 -1.13 -12.22 0.82
CA GLY A 69 -0.26 -12.41 1.98
C GLY A 69 1.15 -11.86 1.76
N PRO A 70 2.08 -12.19 2.66
CA PRO A 70 3.43 -11.62 2.64
C PRO A 70 4.30 -12.31 1.59
N TYR A 71 5.01 -11.49 0.82
CA TYR A 71 6.08 -11.86 -0.08
C TYR A 71 7.40 -11.41 0.52
N LEU A 72 8.29 -12.37 0.72
CA LEU A 72 9.53 -12.21 1.46
C LEU A 72 10.72 -12.45 0.53
N VAL A 73 11.78 -11.69 0.73
CA VAL A 73 13.05 -11.85 0.00
C VAL A 73 14.18 -12.09 1.01
N PHE A 74 14.97 -13.13 0.77
CA PHE A 74 16.09 -13.54 1.62
C PHE A 74 17.36 -13.79 0.80
N PHE A 75 18.52 -13.73 1.47
CA PHE A 75 19.76 -14.37 1.01
C PHE A 75 19.85 -15.81 1.58
N PRO A 76 20.35 -16.80 0.81
CA PRO A 76 20.50 -18.19 1.22
C PRO A 76 21.62 -18.37 2.26
N VAL A 77 21.45 -19.41 3.08
CA VAL A 77 22.22 -19.66 4.32
C VAL A 77 23.67 -20.09 4.09
N ASN A 78 24.05 -20.45 2.86
CA ASN A 78 25.37 -21.05 2.57
C ASN A 78 26.54 -20.06 2.66
N ASN A 79 26.30 -18.82 3.08
CA ASN A 79 27.35 -17.86 3.37
C ASN A 79 27.59 -17.77 4.89
N PRO A 80 28.72 -18.27 5.41
CA PRO A 80 29.00 -18.37 6.85
C PRO A 80 29.10 -17.00 7.57
N THR A 81 29.12 -15.88 6.85
CA THR A 81 29.05 -14.51 7.42
C THR A 81 27.65 -13.91 7.42
N ARG A 82 26.66 -14.53 6.77
CA ARG A 82 25.29 -14.00 6.64
C ARG A 82 24.29 -14.98 7.28
N ARG A 83 23.99 -14.78 8.57
CA ARG A 83 22.78 -15.37 9.18
C ARG A 83 21.57 -14.95 8.32
N VAL A 84 20.59 -15.82 8.14
CA VAL A 84 19.36 -15.53 7.37
C VAL A 84 18.73 -14.23 7.87
N LEU A 85 18.89 -13.16 7.10
CA LEU A 85 18.27 -11.88 7.36
C LEU A 85 17.21 -11.67 6.29
N LEU A 86 15.95 -11.59 6.72
CA LEU A 86 14.86 -11.07 5.89
C LEU A 86 15.31 -9.74 5.29
N GLN A 87 15.47 -9.71 3.97
CA GLN A 87 15.92 -8.53 3.24
C GLN A 87 14.73 -7.63 2.94
N GLY A 88 13.68 -8.17 2.30
CA GLY A 88 12.49 -7.41 1.94
C GLY A 88 11.22 -8.13 2.33
N LEU A 89 10.19 -7.36 2.68
CA LEU A 89 8.84 -7.84 2.91
C LEU A 89 7.87 -6.86 2.24
N THR A 90 6.97 -7.37 1.41
CA THR A 90 5.80 -6.62 0.91
C THR A 90 4.55 -7.47 1.08
N MET A 91 3.42 -6.83 1.33
CA MET A 91 2.13 -7.48 1.46
C MET A 91 1.38 -7.42 0.14
N VAL A 92 0.77 -8.51 -0.29
CA VAL A 92 -0.19 -8.49 -1.39
C VAL A 92 -1.58 -8.67 -0.82
N VAL A 93 -2.43 -7.67 -1.03
CA VAL A 93 -3.84 -7.72 -0.68
C VAL A 93 -4.61 -7.95 -1.97
N VAL A 94 -5.39 -9.02 -2.00
CA VAL A 94 -6.17 -9.41 -3.19
C VAL A 94 -7.66 -9.32 -2.85
N ARG A 95 -8.40 -8.54 -3.62
CA ARG A 95 -9.87 -8.55 -3.59
C ARG A 95 -10.40 -9.84 -4.18
N LYS A 96 -11.41 -10.44 -3.57
CA LYS A 96 -12.10 -11.65 -4.05
C LYS A 96 -12.83 -11.41 -5.37
N CYS A 97 -13.22 -10.17 -5.63
CA CYS A 97 -13.91 -9.76 -6.84
C CYS A 97 -12.99 -9.01 -7.80
N ILE A 98 -13.35 -9.03 -9.09
CA ILE A 98 -12.71 -8.19 -10.10
C ILE A 98 -12.95 -6.71 -9.78
N ALA A 99 -12.12 -5.83 -10.34
CA ALA A 99 -12.23 -4.40 -10.12
C ALA A 99 -13.67 -3.89 -10.44
N GLY A 100 -14.20 -3.04 -9.56
CA GLY A 100 -15.54 -2.46 -9.69
C GLY A 100 -16.70 -3.41 -9.34
N LYS A 101 -16.45 -4.63 -8.86
CA LYS A 101 -17.49 -5.59 -8.45
C LYS A 101 -17.43 -5.96 -6.97
N TYR A 102 -18.57 -6.36 -6.40
CA TYR A 102 -18.69 -6.87 -5.03
C TYR A 102 -19.88 -7.83 -4.89
N GLY A 103 -20.08 -8.36 -3.69
CA GLY A 103 -21.21 -9.20 -3.32
C GLY A 103 -20.97 -10.67 -3.61
N ARG A 104 -21.96 -11.50 -3.29
CA ARG A 104 -21.92 -12.93 -3.58
C ARG A 104 -21.78 -13.13 -5.10
N GLY A 105 -20.76 -13.88 -5.52
CA GLY A 105 -20.49 -14.11 -6.94
C GLY A 105 -19.96 -12.89 -7.71
N CYS A 106 -19.67 -11.76 -7.05
CA CYS A 106 -19.17 -10.54 -7.69
C CYS A 106 -20.13 -9.95 -8.75
N GLU A 107 -21.44 -10.09 -8.51
CA GLU A 107 -22.48 -9.70 -9.46
C GLU A 107 -22.86 -8.21 -9.32
N LEU A 108 -22.69 -7.64 -8.12
CA LEU A 108 -23.03 -6.25 -7.82
C LEU A 108 -21.88 -5.30 -8.20
N SER A 109 -22.23 -4.07 -8.56
CA SER A 109 -21.26 -3.04 -8.98
C SER A 109 -20.91 -2.10 -7.82
N CYS A 110 -19.63 -1.95 -7.53
CA CYS A 110 -19.16 -1.05 -6.48
C CYS A 110 -19.62 0.39 -6.73
N PRO A 111 -19.92 1.15 -5.66
CA PRO A 111 -20.12 2.59 -5.78
C PRO A 111 -18.82 3.28 -6.22
N PRO A 112 -18.89 4.51 -6.75
CA PRO A 112 -17.73 5.28 -7.17
C PRO A 112 -16.99 5.83 -5.94
N CYS A 113 -16.28 4.96 -5.22
CA CYS A 113 -15.44 5.37 -4.10
C CYS A 113 -14.35 6.35 -4.58
N GLU A 114 -14.20 7.48 -3.89
CA GLU A 114 -13.30 8.57 -4.23
C GLU A 114 -12.01 8.54 -3.38
N ASN A 115 -11.07 9.42 -3.72
CA ASN A 115 -9.87 9.70 -2.92
C ASN A 115 -8.99 8.48 -2.60
N GLY A 116 -8.99 7.45 -3.45
CA GLY A 116 -8.22 6.22 -3.25
C GLY A 116 -8.90 5.17 -2.38
N ALA A 117 -10.17 5.38 -2.00
CA ALA A 117 -10.93 4.42 -1.23
C ALA A 117 -11.18 3.11 -1.97
N ILE A 118 -11.32 2.03 -1.19
CA ILE A 118 -11.49 0.67 -1.70
C ILE A 118 -12.88 0.15 -1.31
N CYS A 119 -13.62 -0.35 -2.29
CA CYS A 119 -14.91 -1.02 -2.10
C CYS A 119 -14.72 -2.38 -1.40
N ASP A 120 -15.43 -2.61 -0.29
CA ASP A 120 -15.46 -3.91 0.38
C ASP A 120 -16.17 -4.96 -0.48
N ASP A 121 -15.56 -6.15 -0.60
CA ASP A 121 -16.08 -7.20 -1.47
C ASP A 121 -17.39 -7.82 -0.97
N ASN A 122 -17.73 -7.66 0.31
CA ASN A 122 -18.93 -8.27 0.89
C ASN A 122 -20.08 -7.27 0.99
N SER A 123 -19.82 -6.08 1.56
CA SER A 123 -20.85 -5.06 1.80
C SER A 123 -21.02 -4.06 0.66
N GLY A 124 -20.00 -3.88 -0.19
CA GLY A 124 -19.97 -2.83 -1.21
C GLY A 124 -19.74 -1.42 -0.66
N SER A 125 -19.49 -1.29 0.64
CA SER A 125 -19.19 0.01 1.27
C SER A 125 -17.75 0.45 0.97
N CYS A 126 -17.51 1.75 0.87
CA CYS A 126 -16.16 2.27 0.68
C CYS A 126 -15.37 2.28 2.00
N ILE A 127 -14.16 1.76 1.97
CA ILE A 127 -13.18 1.83 3.04
C ILE A 127 -12.30 3.06 2.78
N CYS A 128 -12.52 4.13 3.55
CA CYS A 128 -11.92 5.43 3.31
C CYS A 128 -10.48 5.55 3.80
N PRO A 129 -9.56 6.13 3.01
CA PRO A 129 -8.19 6.38 3.43
C PRO A 129 -8.10 7.21 4.72
N PRO A 130 -6.99 7.08 5.48
CA PRO A 130 -6.69 7.99 6.58
C PRO A 130 -6.64 9.45 6.11
N GLY A 131 -7.64 10.23 6.49
CA GLY A 131 -7.81 11.64 6.07
C GLY A 131 -9.08 11.92 5.28
N PHE A 132 -9.88 10.90 4.96
CA PHE A 132 -11.16 11.05 4.28
C PHE A 132 -12.30 10.32 5.01
N LYS A 133 -13.53 10.80 4.80
CA LYS A 133 -14.78 10.21 5.28
C LYS A 133 -15.91 10.46 4.28
N GLY A 134 -17.10 9.97 4.62
CA GLY A 134 -18.27 10.01 3.74
C GLY A 134 -18.63 8.61 3.29
N GLU A 135 -19.78 8.45 2.63
CA GLU A 135 -20.18 7.14 2.10
C GLU A 135 -19.32 6.72 0.91
N LEU A 136 -18.82 7.70 0.14
CA LEU A 136 -17.95 7.52 -1.00
C LEU A 136 -16.51 7.98 -0.71
N CYS A 137 -16.22 8.40 0.53
CA CYS A 137 -14.92 8.94 0.94
C CYS A 137 -14.56 10.28 0.26
N GLU A 138 -15.58 11.05 -0.10
CA GLU A 138 -15.55 12.32 -0.81
C GLU A 138 -15.19 13.52 0.08
N ILE A 139 -15.24 13.35 1.41
CA ILE A 139 -15.07 14.45 2.37
C ILE A 139 -13.69 14.36 3.03
N ALA A 140 -12.83 15.35 2.79
CA ALA A 140 -11.56 15.47 3.48
C ALA A 140 -11.75 15.83 4.97
N CYS A 141 -10.96 15.18 5.84
CA CYS A 141 -10.95 15.43 7.28
C CYS A 141 -10.24 16.74 7.66
N GLY A 142 -9.41 17.28 6.76
CA GLY A 142 -8.41 18.29 7.07
C GLY A 142 -7.11 17.68 7.63
N PRO A 143 -6.12 18.52 7.96
CA PRO A 143 -4.80 18.06 8.35
C PRO A 143 -4.83 17.28 9.67
N ASN A 144 -3.96 16.27 9.76
CA ASN A 144 -3.65 15.50 10.97
C ASN A 144 -4.83 14.72 11.61
N LYS A 145 -5.96 14.57 10.92
CA LYS A 145 -7.14 13.85 11.40
C LYS A 145 -7.36 12.55 10.63
N PHE A 146 -7.86 11.53 11.33
CA PHE A 146 -8.14 10.22 10.74
C PHE A 146 -9.27 9.47 11.46
N GLY A 147 -9.60 8.29 10.94
CA GLY A 147 -10.68 7.43 11.41
C GLY A 147 -11.98 7.65 10.65
N ALA A 148 -12.90 6.69 10.74
CA ALA A 148 -14.13 6.64 9.93
C ALA A 148 -15.01 7.91 10.04
N LYS A 149 -14.89 8.69 11.11
CA LYS A 149 -15.59 9.98 11.30
C LYS A 149 -14.63 11.16 11.52
N CYS A 150 -13.35 11.02 11.16
CA CYS A 150 -12.29 12.01 11.42
C CYS A 150 -12.11 12.39 12.91
N GLN A 151 -12.44 11.48 13.82
CA GLN A 151 -12.48 11.78 15.25
C GLN A 151 -11.12 11.67 15.96
N HIS A 152 -10.12 11.09 15.29
CA HIS A 152 -8.79 10.90 15.86
C HIS A 152 -7.82 11.92 15.27
N VAL A 153 -6.88 12.38 16.10
CA VAL A 153 -5.84 13.33 15.72
C VAL A 153 -4.48 12.64 15.92
N CYS A 154 -3.58 12.76 14.95
CA CYS A 154 -2.29 12.07 14.97
C CYS A 154 -1.32 12.58 16.03
N SER A 155 -1.30 13.89 16.26
CA SER A 155 -0.51 14.57 17.30
C SER A 155 -1.18 15.90 17.62
N THR A 156 -0.99 16.39 18.83
CA THR A 156 -1.36 17.76 19.21
C THR A 156 -0.40 18.79 18.63
N ASP A 157 0.82 18.36 18.25
CA ASP A 157 1.77 19.17 17.49
C ASP A 157 1.43 19.10 16.00
N LEU A 158 1.12 20.26 15.41
CA LEU A 158 0.74 20.38 14.01
C LEU A 158 1.88 20.05 13.05
N GLU A 159 3.13 20.34 13.43
CA GLU A 159 4.33 20.11 12.61
C GLU A 159 4.71 18.63 12.58
N GLU A 160 4.50 17.92 13.70
CA GLU A 160 4.72 16.48 13.76
C GLU A 160 3.60 15.70 13.06
N GLY A 161 2.35 16.08 13.33
CA GLY A 161 1.18 15.56 12.64
C GLY A 161 1.14 14.03 12.54
N CYS A 162 0.87 13.52 11.34
CA CYS A 162 0.92 12.08 11.04
C CYS A 162 2.28 11.57 10.55
N LYS A 163 3.35 12.37 10.63
CA LYS A 163 4.68 12.00 10.14
C LYS A 163 5.18 10.74 10.86
N GLY A 164 5.74 9.81 10.08
CA GLY A 164 6.24 8.54 10.62
C GLY A 164 5.16 7.49 10.93
N LYS A 165 3.87 7.83 10.78
CA LYS A 165 2.75 6.94 11.14
C LYS A 165 2.19 6.24 9.90
N MET A 166 2.20 4.91 9.94
CA MET A 166 1.57 4.04 8.95
C MET A 166 0.19 3.64 9.43
N PHE A 167 -0.81 3.73 8.57
CA PHE A 167 -2.18 3.31 8.88
C PHE A 167 -2.50 2.03 8.13
N CYS A 168 -2.98 1.02 8.84
CA CYS A 168 -3.45 -0.22 8.24
C CYS A 168 -4.94 -0.36 8.54
N MET A 169 -5.74 -0.55 7.49
CA MET A 169 -7.18 -0.72 7.59
C MET A 169 -7.57 -2.17 7.29
N ALA A 170 -8.85 -2.48 7.47
CA ALA A 170 -9.37 -3.79 7.15
C ALA A 170 -9.09 -4.16 5.68
N ASP A 171 -8.84 -5.44 5.43
CA ASP A 171 -8.82 -5.97 4.07
C ASP A 171 -10.16 -5.65 3.38
N PRO A 172 -10.16 -5.28 2.10
CA PRO A 172 -9.03 -5.34 1.16
C PRO A 172 -8.20 -4.05 1.03
N TYR A 173 -8.27 -3.12 1.98
CA TYR A 173 -7.54 -1.86 1.85
C TYR A 173 -6.03 -2.00 2.06
N GLY A 174 -5.56 -2.75 3.06
CA GLY A 174 -4.13 -2.85 3.36
C GLY A 174 -3.61 -1.65 4.16
N CYS A 175 -2.44 -1.11 3.82
CA CYS A 175 -1.82 -0.01 4.58
C CYS A 175 -1.45 1.19 3.69
N SER A 176 -1.42 2.39 4.26
CA SER A 176 -1.00 3.62 3.58
C SER A 176 -0.52 4.67 4.58
N CYS A 177 0.16 5.67 4.05
CA CYS A 177 0.35 6.93 4.75
C CYS A 177 -0.95 7.71 4.78
N ALA A 178 -1.11 8.54 5.83
CA ALA A 178 -2.10 9.61 5.82
C ALA A 178 -1.88 10.54 4.61
N THR A 179 -2.96 11.17 4.17
CA THR A 179 -2.89 12.23 3.15
C THR A 179 -1.86 13.30 3.51
N GLY A 180 -1.19 13.85 2.50
CA GLY A 180 -0.08 14.80 2.67
C GLY A 180 1.30 14.17 2.87
N LEU A 181 1.38 12.84 3.07
CA LEU A 181 2.62 12.12 3.33
C LEU A 181 2.82 10.94 2.38
N SER A 182 4.09 10.66 2.06
CA SER A 182 4.50 9.58 1.18
C SER A 182 5.75 8.83 1.70
N GLY A 183 6.12 7.79 0.95
CA GLY A 183 7.26 6.91 1.25
C GLY A 183 6.90 5.76 2.20
N ILE A 184 7.78 4.77 2.29
CA ILE A 184 7.55 3.53 3.06
C ILE A 184 7.51 3.73 4.58
N ILE A 185 7.86 4.92 5.09
CA ILE A 185 7.76 5.29 6.51
C ILE A 185 6.98 6.60 6.73
N CYS A 186 6.30 7.13 5.71
CA CYS A 186 5.43 8.31 5.82
C CYS A 186 6.10 9.55 6.41
N THR A 187 7.35 9.82 6.02
CA THR A 187 8.10 10.99 6.49
C THR A 187 8.29 12.07 5.43
N LEU A 188 8.00 11.75 4.16
CA LEU A 188 8.18 12.65 3.03
C LEU A 188 6.87 13.39 2.76
N PRO A 189 6.88 14.72 2.57
CA PRO A 189 5.69 15.44 2.14
C PRO A 189 5.30 15.03 0.72
N CYS A 190 4.06 15.32 0.31
CA CYS A 190 3.68 15.22 -1.10
C CYS A 190 4.52 16.16 -1.96
N ALA A 191 4.81 15.73 -3.18
CA ALA A 191 5.28 16.62 -4.22
C ALA A 191 4.17 17.64 -4.57
N ASP A 192 4.55 18.77 -5.16
CA ASP A 192 3.59 19.71 -5.72
C ASP A 192 2.62 18.97 -6.67
N SER A 193 1.36 19.43 -6.67
CA SER A 193 0.29 18.86 -7.51
C SER A 193 -0.17 17.45 -7.17
N LYS A 194 0.27 16.89 -6.04
CA LYS A 194 -0.16 15.57 -5.55
C LYS A 194 -0.89 15.67 -4.22
N TYR A 195 -1.87 14.79 -4.03
CA TYR A 195 -2.61 14.65 -2.78
C TYR A 195 -3.07 13.20 -2.56
N GLY A 196 -3.85 12.99 -1.50
CA GLY A 196 -4.47 11.70 -1.19
C GLY A 196 -3.51 10.72 -0.52
N GLU A 197 -3.97 9.48 -0.36
CA GLU A 197 -3.19 8.43 0.29
C GLU A 197 -1.84 8.20 -0.39
N GLY A 198 -0.76 8.26 0.39
CA GLY A 198 0.60 8.09 -0.15
C GLY A 198 0.98 9.06 -1.27
N CYS A 199 0.25 10.17 -1.45
CA CYS A 199 0.38 11.12 -2.55
C CYS A 199 0.21 10.50 -3.94
N LEU A 200 -0.70 9.52 -4.07
CA LEU A 200 -0.94 8.79 -5.31
C LEU A 200 -1.89 9.52 -6.27
N LEU A 201 -2.64 10.52 -5.80
CA LEU A 201 -3.64 11.24 -6.61
C LEU A 201 -3.06 12.54 -7.18
N ASP A 202 -3.43 12.84 -8.42
CA ASP A 202 -3.08 14.08 -9.11
C ASP A 202 -4.14 15.15 -8.87
N CYS A 203 -3.68 16.37 -8.60
CA CYS A 203 -4.56 17.52 -8.53
C CYS A 203 -5.02 17.95 -9.93
N HIS A 204 -6.25 18.44 -10.01
CA HIS A 204 -6.86 18.89 -11.25
C HIS A 204 -7.30 20.35 -11.11
N CYS A 205 -6.32 21.22 -10.85
CA CYS A 205 -6.50 22.64 -10.59
C CYS A 205 -5.99 23.49 -11.75
N GLN A 206 -6.46 24.73 -11.90
CA GLN A 206 -6.04 25.58 -13.03
C GLN A 206 -4.52 25.88 -13.06
N LEU A 207 -3.87 25.96 -11.89
CA LEU A 207 -2.43 26.14 -11.74
C LEU A 207 -1.73 24.88 -11.19
N ASP A 208 -2.43 23.74 -11.18
CA ASP A 208 -2.00 22.46 -10.59
C ASP A 208 -1.50 22.53 -9.13
N LYS A 209 -1.78 23.62 -8.40
CA LYS A 209 -1.50 23.74 -6.96
C LYS A 209 -2.75 23.45 -6.14
N CYS A 210 -2.58 22.57 -5.15
CA CYS A 210 -3.63 22.10 -4.27
C CYS A 210 -3.06 21.87 -2.87
N ASP A 211 -3.95 21.89 -1.88
CA ASP A 211 -3.63 21.45 -0.54
C ASP A 211 -3.37 19.92 -0.54
N PRO A 212 -2.21 19.44 -0.07
CA PRO A 212 -1.85 18.03 -0.16
C PRO A 212 -2.62 17.13 0.83
N TYR A 213 -3.31 17.71 1.81
CA TYR A 213 -4.13 16.99 2.78
C TYR A 213 -5.58 16.82 2.34
N THR A 214 -6.06 17.67 1.44
CA THR A 214 -7.48 17.73 1.07
C THR A 214 -7.71 17.62 -0.43
N GLY A 215 -6.70 17.88 -1.26
CA GLY A 215 -6.83 18.00 -2.72
C GLY A 215 -7.50 19.30 -3.18
N ALA A 216 -7.91 20.18 -2.25
CA ALA A 216 -8.57 21.43 -2.59
C ALA A 216 -7.62 22.39 -3.32
N CYS A 217 -8.09 23.00 -4.40
CA CYS A 217 -7.29 23.95 -5.17
C CYS A 217 -6.98 25.20 -4.35
N LEU A 218 -5.73 25.65 -4.41
CA LEU A 218 -5.28 26.88 -3.78
C LEU A 218 -5.58 28.03 -4.75
N HIS A 219 -6.45 28.95 -4.35
CA HIS A 219 -6.82 30.15 -5.12
C HIS A 219 -5.97 31.36 -4.73
#